data_AF-A0A1X0JZT2-F1
#
_entry.id   AF-A0A1X0JZT2-F1
#
_cell.length_a   1.000
_cell.length_b   1.000
_cell.length_c   1.000
_cell.angle_alpha   90.00
_cell.angle_beta   90.00
_cell.angle_gamma   90.00
#
_symmetry.space_group_name_H-M   'P 1'
#
loop_
_entity.id
_entity.type
_entity.pdbx_description
1 polymer ?
#
loop_
_entity_poly.entity_id
_entity_poly.type
_entity_poly.pdbx_seq_one_letter_code
_entity_poly.pdbx_strand_id
1 'polypeptide(L)'
;ADTGYSVRTVQRADTVLRLLGVASEVLRGRQRTRMERLASWRVGDRGRGWASVWALHDNRQLTGLVSRLSPHPRSGPVRDKNSPNQVVTTGTGGPTGRRQGGATRRRAPDARGAALAAAWRADSHAPPWARRHSAAAWAAILAGPAAHGWSPRDLNALIGDWAGVSGRRIPDAPHKPIGLLGAMLAWHGAERLNQRPAALDEARDAAQRAAHQAHLTAQRAAHAEHERGRAAGRAALGSAGHTAARAAAAAAARRSAHKRADAAAHDAARVAAAVEAARTPQPGPGPRG
;
A
#
# COMPACT_ATOMS: atom_id res chain seq x y z
N ALA A 1 36.31 25.76 48.56
CA ALA A 1 36.35 24.30 48.76
C ALA A 1 34.97 23.95 49.31
N ASP A 2 34.06 23.52 48.43
CA ASP A 2 32.62 23.80 48.58
C ASP A 2 31.77 22.52 48.60
N THR A 3 32.13 21.56 49.45
CA THR A 3 31.30 20.36 49.72
C THR A 3 30.83 20.29 51.18
N GLY A 4 31.29 21.20 52.05
CA GLY A 4 31.06 21.13 53.51
C GLY A 4 31.82 19.99 54.21
N TYR A 5 32.56 19.17 53.47
CA TYR A 5 33.37 18.07 54.00
C TYR A 5 34.85 18.45 54.02
N SER A 6 35.60 17.87 54.96
CA SER A 6 37.05 18.03 54.98
C SER A 6 37.67 17.46 53.70
N VAL A 7 38.78 18.05 53.24
CA VAL A 7 39.54 17.57 52.06
C VAL A 7 39.83 16.06 52.17
N ARG A 8 40.14 15.59 53.39
CA ARG A 8 40.41 14.19 53.69
C ARG A 8 39.19 13.29 53.51
N THR A 9 38.00 13.80 53.79
CA THR A 9 36.72 13.07 53.59
C THR A 9 36.44 12.90 52.09
N VAL A 10 36.65 13.94 51.29
CA VAL A 10 36.46 13.88 49.83
C VAL A 10 37.47 12.91 49.20
N GLN A 11 38.74 12.99 49.58
CA GLN A 11 39.79 12.07 49.11
C GLN A 11 39.50 10.61 49.46
N ARG A 12 38.95 10.35 50.65
CA ARG A 12 38.53 8.98 51.05
C ARG A 12 37.37 8.49 50.21
N ALA A 13 36.36 9.33 49.97
CA ALA A 13 35.21 8.98 49.12
C ALA A 13 35.67 8.66 47.68
N ASP A 14 36.52 9.50 47.11
CA ASP A 14 37.12 9.28 45.79
C ASP A 14 37.93 7.99 45.71
N THR A 15 38.68 7.66 46.77
CA THR A 15 39.45 6.41 46.86
C THR A 15 38.53 5.19 46.93
N VAL A 16 37.46 5.26 47.73
CA VAL A 16 36.47 4.18 47.85
C VAL A 16 35.76 3.94 46.53
N LEU A 17 35.37 4.99 45.81
CA LEU A 17 34.72 4.86 44.50
C LEU A 17 35.62 4.18 43.45
N ARG A 18 36.93 4.42 43.51
CA ARG A 18 37.92 3.72 42.66
C ARG A 18 38.07 2.26 43.05
N LEU A 19 38.19 1.98 44.34
CA LEU A 19 38.37 0.60 44.85
C LEU A 19 37.14 -0.27 44.58
N LEU A 20 35.93 0.32 44.62
CA LEU A 20 34.69 -0.37 44.29
C LEU A 20 34.46 -0.52 42.78
N GLY A 21 35.33 0.04 41.93
CA GLY A 21 35.20 0.00 40.47
C GLY A 21 34.02 0.80 39.91
N VAL A 22 33.42 1.67 40.73
CA VAL A 22 32.20 2.43 40.39
C VAL A 22 32.54 3.76 39.74
N ALA A 23 33.76 4.26 39.92
CA ALA A 23 34.21 5.46 39.23
C ALA A 23 35.68 5.38 38.82
N SER A 24 35.98 5.85 37.62
CA SER A 24 37.35 6.05 37.13
C SER A 24 37.58 7.52 36.87
N GLU A 25 38.66 8.09 37.42
CA GLU A 25 39.09 9.45 37.09
C GLU A 25 39.78 9.39 35.71
N VAL A 26 39.11 9.93 34.69
CA VAL A 26 39.58 9.96 33.30
C VAL A 26 40.60 11.09 33.11
N LEU A 27 40.39 12.22 33.79
CA LEU A 27 41.31 13.35 33.78
C LEU A 27 41.56 13.83 35.20
N ARG A 28 42.82 13.78 35.62
CA ARG A 28 43.26 14.32 36.91
C ARG A 28 43.01 15.81 36.96
N GLY A 29 42.40 16.26 38.06
CA GLY A 29 42.05 17.66 38.31
C GLY A 29 43.15 18.64 37.91
N ARG A 30 42.93 19.38 36.81
CA ARG A 30 43.77 20.52 36.42
C ARG A 30 42.94 21.80 36.33
N GLN A 31 43.61 22.94 36.45
CA GLN A 31 42.97 24.23 36.25
C GLN A 31 42.53 24.39 34.78
N ARG A 32 41.26 24.77 34.55
CA ARG A 32 40.71 24.94 33.20
C ARG A 32 41.38 26.13 32.49
N THR A 33 41.64 25.99 31.19
CA THR A 33 42.10 27.10 30.35
C THR A 33 40.94 28.07 30.05
N ARG A 34 41.28 29.31 29.64
CA ARG A 34 40.27 30.32 29.26
C ARG A 34 39.32 29.83 28.15
N MET A 35 39.85 29.08 27.18
CA MET A 35 39.07 28.53 26.07
C MET A 35 38.07 27.47 26.54
N GLU A 36 38.51 26.53 27.38
CA GLU A 36 37.66 25.51 27.99
C GLU A 36 36.55 26.13 28.86
N ARG A 37 36.87 27.24 29.54
CA ARG A 37 35.90 28.00 30.32
C ARG A 37 34.80 28.62 29.46
N LEU A 38 35.16 29.22 28.32
CA LEU A 38 34.18 29.78 27.38
C LEU A 38 33.34 28.69 26.69
N ALA A 39 33.89 27.50 26.47
CA ALA A 39 33.14 26.35 25.98
C ALA A 39 32.12 25.85 27.01
N SER A 40 32.56 25.68 28.28
CA SER A 40 31.69 25.26 29.39
C SER A 40 30.53 26.23 29.63
N TRP A 41 30.80 27.54 29.52
CA TRP A 41 29.79 28.58 29.63
C TRP A 41 28.70 28.50 28.55
N ARG A 42 29.06 28.11 27.32
CA ARG A 42 28.09 27.94 26.23
C ARG A 42 27.12 26.78 26.47
N VAL A 43 27.52 25.77 27.22
CA VAL A 43 26.68 24.62 27.62
C VAL A 43 26.07 24.76 29.02
N GLY A 44 26.18 25.94 29.64
CA GLY A 44 25.52 26.28 30.90
C GLY A 44 26.27 25.89 32.19
N ASP A 45 27.50 25.38 32.09
CA ASP A 45 28.33 25.08 33.26
C ASP A 45 29.01 26.36 33.79
N ARG A 46 28.58 26.77 35.00
CA ARG A 46 29.08 27.97 35.70
C ARG A 46 30.06 27.64 36.84
N GLY A 47 30.49 26.38 36.98
CA GLY A 47 31.44 25.95 38.00
C GLY A 47 32.81 26.63 37.88
N ARG A 48 33.46 26.94 39.01
CA ARG A 48 34.78 27.61 39.02
C ARG A 48 35.92 26.59 39.02
N GLY A 49 36.69 26.60 37.94
CA GLY A 49 38.16 26.54 37.98
C GLY A 49 38.86 25.18 37.87
N TRP A 50 38.19 24.06 38.15
CA TRP A 50 38.85 22.73 38.15
C TRP A 50 38.14 21.77 37.21
N ALA A 51 38.91 21.10 36.34
CA ALA A 51 38.42 20.01 35.50
C ALA A 51 39.00 18.69 36.02
N SER A 52 38.23 17.97 36.82
CA SER A 52 38.39 16.52 37.00
C SER A 52 37.21 15.84 36.31
N VAL A 53 37.50 14.95 35.36
CA VAL A 53 36.45 14.18 34.68
C VAL A 53 36.44 12.79 35.28
N TRP A 54 35.30 12.41 35.84
CA TRP A 54 35.05 11.09 36.36
C TRP A 54 34.07 10.37 35.45
N ALA A 55 34.43 9.17 35.01
CA ALA A 55 33.49 8.24 34.41
C ALA A 55 32.89 7.41 35.55
N LEU A 56 31.59 7.57 35.79
CA LEU A 56 30.85 6.69 36.69
C LEU A 56 30.39 5.46 35.90
N HIS A 57 30.66 4.29 36.46
CA HIS A 57 30.23 3.00 35.94
C HIS A 57 28.98 2.56 36.69
N ASP A 58 27.97 2.10 35.95
CA ASP A 58 26.73 1.63 36.55
C ASP A 58 26.96 0.25 37.19
N ASN A 59 26.92 0.19 38.52
CA ASN A 59 27.03 -1.06 39.25
C ASN A 59 25.64 -1.47 39.72
N ARG A 60 25.02 -2.42 39.02
CA ARG A 60 23.65 -2.91 39.27
C ARG A 60 23.38 -3.30 40.72
N GLN A 61 24.38 -3.74 41.47
CA GLN A 61 24.23 -4.12 42.89
C GLN A 61 24.13 -2.89 43.81
N LEU A 62 24.81 -1.78 43.47
CA LEU A 62 24.74 -0.52 44.22
C LEU A 62 23.53 0.33 43.81
N THR A 63 23.15 0.31 42.53
CA THR A 63 22.02 1.07 42.00
C THR A 63 20.68 0.67 42.67
N GLY A 64 20.56 -0.57 43.19
CA GLY A 64 19.41 -1.02 43.98
C GLY A 64 19.42 -0.58 45.45
N LEU A 65 20.59 -0.25 46.02
CA LEU A 65 20.77 0.12 47.44
C LEU A 65 20.80 1.64 47.66
N VAL A 66 21.17 2.42 46.65
CA VAL A 66 21.26 3.89 46.73
C VAL A 66 19.93 4.53 46.33
N SER A 67 18.91 4.39 47.18
CA SER A 67 17.60 5.06 47.03
C SER A 67 17.51 6.43 47.72
N ARG A 68 18.58 6.82 48.44
CA ARG A 68 18.73 8.15 49.05
C ARG A 68 19.96 8.85 48.48
N LEU A 69 19.74 9.66 47.45
CA LEU A 69 20.76 10.60 46.99
C LEU A 69 20.88 11.76 47.99
N SER A 70 22.12 12.16 48.26
CA SER A 70 22.44 13.28 49.14
C SER A 70 21.75 14.59 48.69
N PRO A 71 21.46 15.52 49.61
CA PRO A 71 20.91 16.83 49.26
C PRO A 71 21.81 17.52 48.24
N HIS A 72 21.22 18.08 47.18
CA HIS A 72 21.97 18.76 46.14
C HIS A 72 22.69 20.00 46.72
N PRO A 73 23.91 20.31 46.28
CA PRO A 73 24.68 21.44 46.79
C PRO A 73 23.93 22.77 46.55
N ARG A 74 23.72 23.50 47.64
CA ARG A 74 23.03 24.79 47.72
C ARG A 74 24.04 25.89 47.37
N SER A 75 23.91 26.56 46.21
CA SER A 75 24.74 27.72 45.87
C SER A 75 23.91 28.85 45.27
N GLY A 76 23.76 29.95 46.01
CA GLY A 76 23.16 31.21 45.53
C GLY A 76 23.17 32.29 46.64
N PRO A 77 23.36 33.58 46.32
CA PRO A 77 23.53 34.65 47.31
C PRO A 77 22.19 35.24 47.83
N VAL A 78 21.06 34.57 47.62
CA VAL A 78 19.74 35.06 48.04
C VAL A 78 19.35 34.37 49.34
N ARG A 79 19.16 35.19 50.39
CA ARG A 79 18.65 34.77 51.71
C ARG A 79 17.18 34.43 51.56
N ASP A 80 16.83 33.15 51.55
CA ASP A 80 15.43 32.72 51.53
C ASP A 80 14.74 33.12 52.85
N LYS A 81 13.62 33.83 52.74
CA LYS A 81 12.66 33.98 53.84
C LYS A 81 12.00 32.61 54.05
N ASN A 82 11.87 32.18 55.32
CA ASN A 82 11.24 30.91 55.67
C ASN A 82 9.81 30.85 55.11
N SER A 83 9.61 30.03 54.08
CA SER A 83 8.28 29.58 53.64
C SER A 83 7.83 28.45 54.58
N PRO A 84 6.62 28.50 55.17
CA PRO A 84 6.17 27.50 56.14
C PRO A 84 5.88 26.11 55.56
N ASN A 85 6.11 25.87 54.26
CA ASN A 85 5.81 24.60 53.59
C ASN A 85 7.08 23.79 53.28
N GLN A 86 7.95 23.56 54.27
CA GLN A 86 9.16 22.76 54.09
C GLN A 86 8.98 21.32 54.62
N VAL A 87 8.23 20.52 53.88
CA VAL A 87 8.31 19.05 53.94
C VAL A 87 8.52 18.57 52.50
N VAL A 88 9.77 18.25 52.15
CA VAL A 88 10.18 17.73 50.83
C VAL A 88 10.52 16.23 50.93
N THR A 89 9.78 15.52 51.78
CA THR A 89 9.83 14.06 51.88
C THR A 89 8.41 13.54 51.69
N THR A 90 8.03 13.29 50.45
CA THR A 90 6.87 12.43 50.18
C THR A 90 7.29 11.01 50.51
N GLY A 91 6.85 10.49 51.66
CA GLY A 91 6.89 9.06 51.92
C GLY A 91 6.14 8.28 50.84
N THR A 92 6.33 6.96 50.82
CA THR A 92 5.66 6.00 49.92
C THR A 92 4.16 5.90 50.27
N GLY A 93 3.43 7.01 50.15
CA GLY A 93 1.99 7.05 50.23
C GLY A 93 1.42 6.94 48.81
N GLY A 94 0.56 5.96 48.58
CA GLY A 94 -0.33 5.96 47.41
C GLY A 94 -1.09 7.30 47.32
N PRO A 95 -1.52 7.73 46.13
CA PRO A 95 -1.93 9.10 45.90
C PRO A 95 -3.30 9.41 46.50
N THR A 96 -3.34 9.73 47.79
CA THR A 96 -4.48 10.36 48.46
C THR A 96 -4.19 11.85 48.64
N GLY A 97 -4.34 12.63 47.56
CA GLY A 97 -4.15 14.08 47.60
C GLY A 97 -4.36 14.77 46.26
N ARG A 98 -4.80 16.05 46.33
CA ARG A 98 -5.31 16.94 45.27
C ARG A 98 -4.33 17.32 44.14
N ARG A 99 -3.32 16.48 43.85
CA ARG A 99 -2.40 16.58 42.71
C ARG A 99 -2.52 15.35 41.80
N GLN A 100 -3.74 14.99 41.41
CA GLN A 100 -4.01 13.98 40.39
C GLN A 100 -3.89 14.52 38.95
N GLY A 101 -2.97 15.46 38.73
CA GLY A 101 -2.67 15.99 37.39
C GLY A 101 -1.43 15.34 36.81
N GLY A 102 -1.37 14.00 36.77
CA GLY A 102 -0.37 13.34 35.93
C GLY A 102 -0.52 13.83 34.50
N ALA A 103 0.58 14.04 33.77
CA ALA A 103 0.52 14.45 32.36
C ALA A 103 -0.53 13.59 31.66
N THR A 104 -1.61 14.22 31.19
CA THR A 104 -2.75 13.51 30.61
C THR A 104 -2.18 12.61 29.52
N ARG A 105 -2.25 11.28 29.73
CA ARG A 105 -1.74 10.32 28.74
C ARG A 105 -2.36 10.72 27.42
N ARG A 106 -1.52 11.04 26.42
CA ARG A 106 -2.00 11.48 25.10
C ARG A 106 -3.00 10.43 24.63
N ARG A 107 -4.22 10.86 24.33
CA ARG A 107 -5.28 9.97 23.85
C ARG A 107 -4.74 9.21 22.66
N ALA A 108 -4.85 7.88 22.68
CA ALA A 108 -4.41 7.07 21.56
C ALA A 108 -5.13 7.57 20.28
N PRO A 109 -4.43 7.64 19.13
CA PRO A 109 -5.06 8.01 17.86
C PRO A 109 -6.26 7.12 17.58
N ASP A 110 -7.32 7.68 17.00
CA ASP A 110 -8.50 6.91 16.61
C ASP A 110 -8.10 5.79 15.64
N ALA A 111 -8.39 4.54 16.01
CA ALA A 111 -7.91 3.37 15.27
C ALA A 111 -8.52 3.29 13.86
N ARG A 112 -9.80 3.67 13.71
CA ARG A 112 -10.49 3.65 12.41
C ARG A 112 -9.96 4.76 11.49
N GLY A 113 -9.81 5.97 12.02
CA GLY A 113 -9.19 7.08 11.31
C GLY A 113 -7.74 6.80 10.93
N ALA A 114 -6.97 6.15 11.79
CA ALA A 114 -5.60 5.73 11.48
C ALA A 114 -5.55 4.67 10.37
N ALA A 115 -6.49 3.70 10.36
CA ALA A 115 -6.59 2.70 9.30
C ALA A 115 -6.94 3.33 7.95
N LEU A 116 -7.94 4.23 7.92
CA LEU A 116 -8.28 4.99 6.71
C LEU A 116 -7.11 5.83 6.22
N ALA A 117 -6.40 6.51 7.14
CA ALA A 117 -5.20 7.27 6.80
C ALA A 117 -4.09 6.38 6.21
N ALA A 118 -3.89 5.19 6.75
CA ALA A 118 -2.89 4.25 6.25
C ALA A 118 -3.23 3.78 4.84
N ALA A 119 -4.49 3.39 4.61
CA ALA A 119 -4.98 2.99 3.29
C ALA A 119 -4.87 4.14 2.28
N TRP A 120 -5.28 5.35 2.65
CA TRP A 120 -5.21 6.52 1.77
C TRP A 120 -3.78 6.90 1.42
N ARG A 121 -2.84 6.81 2.37
CA ARG A 121 -1.41 7.08 2.07
C ARG A 121 -0.79 6.08 1.09
N ALA A 122 -1.27 4.84 1.10
CA ALA A 122 -0.84 3.78 0.20
C ALA A 122 -1.50 3.85 -1.19
N ASP A 123 -2.60 4.60 -1.30
CA ASP A 123 -3.35 4.77 -2.55
C ASP A 123 -2.52 5.51 -3.61
N SER A 124 -2.59 5.01 -4.85
CA SER A 124 -1.85 5.56 -6.00
C SER A 124 -2.37 6.94 -6.43
N HIS A 125 -3.65 7.22 -6.19
CA HIS A 125 -4.30 8.49 -6.53
C HIS A 125 -4.23 9.51 -5.40
N ALA A 126 -3.73 9.14 -4.23
CA ALA A 126 -3.53 10.09 -3.14
C ALA A 126 -2.42 11.11 -3.48
N PRO A 127 -2.65 12.40 -3.17
CA PRO A 127 -1.69 13.44 -3.47
C PRO A 127 -0.39 13.24 -2.66
N PRO A 128 0.78 13.67 -3.18
CA PRO A 128 2.08 13.43 -2.52
C PRO A 128 2.14 13.91 -1.07
N TRP A 129 1.43 15.00 -0.76
CA TRP A 129 1.41 15.57 0.58
C TRP A 129 0.66 14.74 1.63
N ALA A 130 -0.19 13.79 1.22
CA ALA A 130 -0.82 12.84 2.14
C ALA A 130 0.23 11.97 2.86
N ARG A 131 1.29 11.59 2.13
CA ARG A 131 2.38 10.72 2.61
C ARG A 131 3.36 11.41 3.56
N ARG A 132 3.38 12.76 3.59
CA ARG A 132 4.30 13.57 4.43
C ARG A 132 4.03 13.42 5.93
N HIS A 133 2.80 13.11 6.31
CA HIS A 133 2.41 12.91 7.71
C HIS A 133 2.11 11.44 8.00
N SER A 134 2.30 11.04 9.25
CA SER A 134 2.00 9.69 9.70
C SER A 134 0.49 9.43 9.73
N ALA A 135 0.08 8.17 9.62
CA ALA A 135 -1.33 7.79 9.75
C ALA A 135 -1.94 8.27 11.09
N ALA A 136 -1.16 8.24 12.17
CA ALA A 136 -1.56 8.75 13.48
C ALA A 136 -1.84 10.28 13.47
N ALA A 137 -1.12 11.06 12.68
CA ALA A 137 -1.34 12.50 12.57
C ALA A 137 -2.64 12.84 11.82
N TRP A 138 -3.06 11.98 10.89
CA TRP A 138 -4.32 12.09 10.15
C TRP A 138 -5.53 11.55 10.93
N ALA A 139 -5.30 10.63 11.87
CA ALA A 139 -6.34 9.84 12.52
C ALA A 139 -7.48 10.68 13.12
N ALA A 140 -7.16 11.81 13.77
CA ALA A 140 -8.17 12.64 14.42
C ALA A 140 -9.15 13.28 13.41
N ILE A 141 -8.65 13.78 12.27
CA ILE A 141 -9.50 14.43 11.28
C ILE A 141 -10.26 13.43 10.40
N LEU A 142 -9.72 12.22 10.27
CA LEU A 142 -10.35 11.13 9.50
C LEU A 142 -11.26 10.23 10.34
N ALA A 143 -11.36 10.43 11.65
CA ALA A 143 -12.20 9.60 12.53
C ALA A 143 -13.68 9.65 12.14
N GLY A 144 -14.22 10.84 11.84
CA GLY A 144 -15.59 11.02 11.36
C GLY A 144 -15.85 10.29 10.03
N PRO A 145 -15.11 10.62 8.96
CA PRO A 145 -15.18 9.89 7.68
C PRO A 145 -15.07 8.37 7.82
N ALA A 146 -14.11 7.89 8.62
CA ALA A 146 -13.91 6.47 8.84
C ALA A 146 -15.09 5.81 9.57
N ALA A 147 -15.76 6.51 10.49
CA ALA A 147 -16.98 6.02 11.15
C ALA A 147 -18.14 5.83 10.15
N HIS A 148 -18.17 6.61 9.07
CA HIS A 148 -19.15 6.49 7.98
C HIS A 148 -18.67 5.57 6.84
N GLY A 149 -17.60 4.81 7.04
CA GLY A 149 -17.11 3.83 6.07
C GLY A 149 -16.48 4.44 4.82
N TRP A 150 -15.93 5.65 4.92
CA TRP A 150 -15.22 6.27 3.79
C TRP A 150 -14.02 5.43 3.35
N SER A 151 -13.79 5.39 2.05
CA SER A 151 -12.63 4.77 1.41
C SER A 151 -11.58 5.83 1.03
N PRO A 152 -10.34 5.43 0.68
CA PRO A 152 -9.36 6.33 0.06
C PRO A 152 -9.89 7.06 -1.18
N ARG A 153 -10.76 6.39 -1.95
CA ARG A 153 -11.36 6.97 -3.16
C ARG A 153 -12.32 8.10 -2.82
N ASP A 154 -13.09 7.98 -1.72
CA ASP A 154 -13.93 9.06 -1.21
C ASP A 154 -13.12 10.31 -0.86
N LEU A 155 -11.94 10.14 -0.24
CA LEU A 155 -11.05 11.26 0.07
C LEU A 155 -10.51 11.92 -1.19
N ASN A 156 -10.11 11.14 -2.19
CA ASN A 156 -9.60 11.67 -3.45
C ASN A 156 -10.71 12.37 -4.26
N ALA A 157 -11.93 11.83 -4.26
CA ALA A 157 -13.09 12.46 -4.86
C ALA A 157 -13.42 13.80 -4.18
N LEU A 158 -13.45 13.85 -2.85
CA LEU A 158 -13.64 15.10 -2.09
C LEU A 158 -12.60 16.17 -2.46
N ILE A 159 -11.33 15.79 -2.60
CA ILE A 159 -10.24 16.69 -2.97
C ILE A 159 -10.48 17.25 -4.39
N GLY A 160 -10.90 16.40 -5.33
CA GLY A 160 -11.25 16.79 -6.69
C GLY A 160 -12.46 17.73 -6.75
N ASP A 161 -13.54 17.39 -6.05
CA ASP A 161 -14.76 18.19 -5.97
C ASP A 161 -14.49 19.56 -5.38
N TRP A 162 -13.72 19.62 -4.29
CA TRP A 162 -13.33 20.88 -3.68
C TRP A 162 -12.49 21.74 -4.63
N ALA A 163 -11.55 21.15 -5.37
CA ALA A 163 -10.76 21.88 -6.36
C ALA A 163 -11.63 22.42 -7.51
N GLY A 164 -12.56 21.60 -8.01
CA GLY A 164 -13.47 21.96 -9.09
C GLY A 164 -14.44 23.07 -8.70
N VAL A 165 -15.06 22.98 -7.51
CA VAL A 165 -16.06 23.96 -7.04
C VAL A 165 -15.41 25.25 -6.57
N SER A 166 -14.29 25.17 -5.83
CA SER A 166 -13.64 26.38 -5.31
C SER A 166 -12.80 27.12 -6.35
N GLY A 167 -12.50 26.49 -7.49
CA GLY A 167 -11.57 27.01 -8.51
C GLY A 167 -10.13 27.17 -8.00
N ARG A 168 -9.82 26.65 -6.80
CA ARG A 168 -8.50 26.80 -6.18
C ARG A 168 -7.59 25.68 -6.67
N ARG A 169 -6.45 26.07 -7.24
CA ARG A 169 -5.36 25.12 -7.51
C ARG A 169 -4.83 24.57 -6.19
N ILE A 170 -4.89 23.24 -6.03
CA ILE A 170 -4.27 22.56 -4.89
C ILE A 170 -2.76 22.50 -5.14
N PRO A 171 -1.91 23.05 -4.25
CA PRO A 171 -0.47 22.89 -4.38
C PRO A 171 -0.05 21.44 -4.16
N ASP A 172 0.97 20.98 -4.90
CA ASP A 172 1.56 19.65 -4.69
C ASP A 172 2.21 19.51 -3.30
N ALA A 173 2.68 20.62 -2.73
CA ALA A 173 3.28 20.71 -1.41
C ALA A 173 2.65 21.84 -0.58
N PRO A 174 1.43 21.66 -0.03
CA PRO A 174 0.80 22.66 0.81
C PRO A 174 1.59 22.84 2.12
N HIS A 175 1.59 24.08 2.64
CA HIS A 175 2.26 24.41 3.90
C HIS A 175 1.57 23.74 5.11
N LYS A 176 0.23 23.62 5.08
CA LYS A 176 -0.59 22.99 6.12
C LYS A 176 -1.51 21.91 5.53
N PRO A 177 -0.98 20.73 5.16
CA PRO A 177 -1.77 19.66 4.52
C PRO A 177 -2.92 19.16 5.42
N ILE A 178 -2.68 18.99 6.72
CA ILE A 178 -3.72 18.54 7.68
C ILE A 178 -4.85 19.57 7.79
N GLY A 179 -4.51 20.86 7.88
CA GLY A 179 -5.49 21.94 7.91
C GLY A 179 -6.26 22.08 6.60
N LEU A 180 -5.60 21.87 5.45
CA LEU A 180 -6.24 21.88 4.14
C LEU A 180 -7.30 20.80 4.03
N LEU A 181 -6.95 19.54 4.38
CA LEU A 181 -7.92 18.45 4.38
C LEU A 181 -9.06 18.70 5.37
N GLY A 182 -8.74 19.25 6.55
CA GLY A 182 -9.76 19.68 7.52
C GLY A 182 -10.74 20.70 6.94
N ALA A 183 -10.25 21.67 6.15
CA ALA A 183 -11.10 22.66 5.48
C ALA A 183 -11.98 22.04 4.38
N MET A 184 -11.45 21.07 3.62
CA MET A 184 -12.22 20.31 2.63
C MET A 184 -13.34 19.50 3.31
N LEU A 185 -13.05 18.85 4.44
CA LEU A 185 -14.04 18.11 5.22
C LEU A 185 -15.11 19.04 5.84
N ALA A 186 -14.70 20.21 6.33
CA ALA A 186 -15.63 21.22 6.83
C ALA A 186 -16.54 21.75 5.72
N TRP A 187 -16.02 21.95 4.50
CA TRP A 187 -16.80 22.32 3.32
C TRP A 187 -17.80 21.22 2.93
N HIS A 188 -17.37 19.96 2.95
CA HIS A 188 -18.27 18.81 2.74
C HIS A 188 -19.39 18.79 3.77
N GLY A 189 -19.08 19.13 5.03
CA GLY A 189 -20.03 19.27 6.13
C GLY A 189 -20.18 17.99 6.93
N ALA A 190 -20.17 18.12 8.26
CA ALA A 190 -20.26 16.98 9.19
C ALA A 190 -21.58 16.19 9.05
N GLU A 191 -22.68 16.88 8.74
CA GLU A 191 -24.00 16.26 8.55
C GLU A 191 -24.11 15.43 7.26
N ARG A 192 -23.18 15.60 6.32
CA ARG A 192 -23.14 14.91 5.03
C ARG A 192 -22.07 13.83 4.97
N LEU A 193 -21.49 13.42 6.10
CA LEU A 193 -20.51 12.35 6.13
C LEU A 193 -21.10 10.99 5.73
N ASN A 194 -22.42 10.79 5.85
CA ASN A 194 -23.11 9.64 5.28
C ASN A 194 -23.17 9.66 3.74
N GLN A 195 -23.06 10.83 3.11
CA GLN A 195 -23.02 11.00 1.66
C GLN A 195 -21.57 10.84 1.17
N ARG A 196 -21.18 9.58 0.98
CA ARG A 196 -19.85 9.19 0.50
C ARG A 196 -19.60 9.71 -0.92
N PRO A 197 -18.59 10.60 -1.15
CA PRO A 197 -18.35 11.22 -2.45
C PRO A 197 -18.17 10.25 -3.63
N ALA A 198 -17.46 9.13 -3.45
CA ALA A 198 -17.16 8.18 -4.52
C ALA A 198 -18.21 7.06 -4.67
N ALA A 199 -19.25 7.02 -3.83
CA ALA A 199 -20.17 5.87 -3.79
C ALA A 199 -20.93 5.65 -5.11
N LEU A 200 -21.32 6.73 -5.81
CA LEU A 200 -22.03 6.62 -7.08
C LEU A 200 -21.12 6.05 -8.18
N ASP A 201 -19.87 6.48 -8.24
CA ASP A 201 -18.91 5.98 -9.24
C ASP A 201 -18.48 4.55 -8.92
N GLU A 202 -18.29 4.21 -7.64
CA GLU A 202 -18.06 2.82 -7.21
C GLU A 202 -19.21 1.89 -7.63
N ALA A 203 -20.46 2.34 -7.50
CA ALA A 203 -21.64 1.58 -7.92
C ALA A 203 -21.69 1.41 -9.45
N ARG A 204 -21.37 2.45 -10.22
CA ARG A 204 -21.27 2.39 -11.68
C ARG A 204 -20.18 1.41 -12.13
N ASP A 205 -18.99 1.51 -11.56
CA ASP A 205 -17.86 0.62 -11.85
C ASP A 205 -18.20 -0.84 -11.50
N ALA A 206 -18.88 -1.07 -10.38
CA ALA A 206 -19.33 -2.41 -9.98
C ALA A 206 -20.35 -2.99 -10.95
N ALA A 207 -21.33 -2.19 -11.41
CA ALA A 207 -22.30 -2.59 -12.42
C ALA A 207 -21.63 -2.93 -13.76
N GLN A 208 -20.66 -2.11 -14.19
CA GLN A 208 -19.89 -2.38 -15.41
C GLN A 208 -19.08 -3.68 -15.31
N ARG A 209 -18.41 -3.93 -14.17
CA ARG A 209 -17.70 -5.19 -13.93
C ARG A 209 -18.65 -6.38 -13.95
N ALA A 210 -19.81 -6.28 -13.32
CA ALA A 210 -20.81 -7.34 -13.31
C ALA A 210 -21.33 -7.64 -14.73
N ALA A 211 -21.61 -6.60 -15.52
CA ALA A 211 -22.03 -6.74 -16.92
C ALA A 211 -20.93 -7.39 -17.78
N HIS A 212 -19.67 -6.99 -17.59
CA HIS A 212 -18.54 -7.59 -18.29
C HIS A 212 -18.36 -9.07 -17.93
N GLN A 213 -18.45 -9.42 -16.64
CA GLN A 213 -18.38 -10.82 -16.20
C GLN A 213 -19.54 -11.65 -16.78
N ALA A 214 -20.77 -11.11 -16.76
CA ALA A 214 -21.92 -11.76 -17.36
C ALA A 214 -21.70 -12.01 -18.87
N HIS A 215 -21.16 -11.03 -19.58
CA HIS A 215 -20.83 -11.17 -20.99
C HIS A 215 -19.79 -12.28 -21.24
N LEU A 216 -18.72 -12.35 -20.45
CA LEU A 216 -17.72 -13.41 -20.57
C LEU A 216 -18.31 -14.79 -20.27
N THR A 217 -19.19 -14.91 -19.27
CA THR A 217 -19.88 -16.17 -18.98
C THR A 217 -20.79 -16.61 -20.12
N ALA A 218 -21.51 -15.67 -20.73
CA ALA A 218 -22.37 -15.94 -21.88
C ALA A 218 -21.54 -16.38 -23.10
N GLN A 219 -20.40 -15.72 -23.39
CA GLN A 219 -19.51 -16.16 -24.46
C GLN A 219 -18.97 -17.57 -24.24
N ARG A 220 -18.56 -17.90 -23.02
CA ARG A 220 -18.07 -19.26 -22.69
C ARG A 220 -19.17 -20.31 -22.85
N ALA A 221 -20.40 -20.00 -22.43
CA ALA A 221 -21.55 -20.88 -22.61
C ALA A 221 -21.88 -21.09 -24.10
N ALA A 222 -21.91 -20.02 -24.89
CA ALA A 222 -22.14 -20.09 -26.34
C ALA A 222 -21.05 -20.90 -27.06
N HIS A 223 -19.78 -20.73 -26.67
CA HIS A 223 -18.68 -21.52 -27.20
C HIS A 223 -18.84 -23.01 -26.88
N ALA A 224 -19.19 -23.36 -25.64
CA ALA A 224 -19.43 -24.74 -25.23
C ALA A 224 -20.62 -25.37 -25.96
N GLU A 225 -21.68 -24.61 -26.24
CA GLU A 225 -22.82 -25.06 -27.05
C GLU A 225 -22.42 -25.29 -28.51
N HIS A 226 -21.65 -24.37 -29.10
CA HIS A 226 -21.12 -24.53 -30.44
C HIS A 226 -20.24 -25.77 -30.58
N GLU A 227 -19.37 -26.05 -29.60
CA GLU A 227 -18.55 -27.27 -29.58
C GLU A 227 -19.41 -28.55 -29.50
N ARG A 228 -20.46 -28.54 -28.67
CA ARG A 228 -21.42 -29.66 -28.57
C ARG A 228 -22.14 -29.89 -29.90
N GLY A 229 -22.60 -28.83 -30.55
CA GLY A 229 -23.22 -28.90 -31.87
C GLY A 229 -22.27 -29.48 -32.92
N ARG A 230 -21.00 -29.04 -32.92
CA ARG A 230 -19.97 -29.61 -33.81
C ARG A 230 -19.70 -31.09 -33.53
N ALA A 231 -19.62 -31.48 -32.26
CA ALA A 231 -19.44 -32.88 -31.88
C ALA A 231 -20.62 -33.75 -32.35
N ALA A 232 -21.86 -33.29 -32.15
CA ALA A 232 -23.06 -33.96 -32.63
C ALA A 232 -23.08 -34.08 -34.16
N GLY A 233 -22.73 -33.00 -34.89
CA GLY A 233 -22.61 -33.02 -36.34
C GLY A 233 -21.56 -34.02 -36.84
N ARG A 234 -20.39 -34.06 -36.20
CA ARG A 234 -19.34 -35.05 -36.51
C ARG A 234 -19.81 -36.48 -36.25
N ALA A 235 -20.53 -36.73 -35.15
CA ALA A 235 -21.11 -38.04 -34.88
C ALA A 235 -22.14 -38.46 -35.95
N ALA A 236 -22.96 -37.51 -36.43
CA ALA A 236 -23.95 -37.76 -37.47
C ALA A 236 -23.35 -38.14 -38.83
N LEU A 237 -22.12 -37.69 -39.15
CA LEU A 237 -21.41 -38.12 -40.38
C LEU A 237 -21.10 -39.63 -40.39
N GLY A 238 -21.01 -40.27 -39.22
CA GLY A 238 -20.86 -41.72 -39.08
C GLY A 238 -22.18 -42.49 -39.07
N SER A 239 -23.33 -41.81 -39.21
CA SER A 239 -24.64 -42.46 -39.11
C SER A 239 -24.93 -43.37 -40.31
N ALA A 240 -25.76 -44.40 -40.07
CA ALA A 240 -26.21 -45.33 -41.10
C ALA A 240 -26.90 -44.63 -42.30
N GLY A 241 -27.60 -43.53 -42.04
CA GLY A 241 -28.21 -42.72 -43.11
C GLY A 241 -27.16 -42.03 -43.99
N HIS A 242 -26.11 -41.46 -43.39
CA HIS A 242 -25.05 -40.79 -44.14
C HIS A 242 -24.18 -41.79 -44.93
N THR A 243 -23.93 -42.97 -44.37
CA THR A 243 -23.23 -44.05 -45.10
C THR A 243 -24.05 -44.57 -46.27
N ALA A 244 -25.36 -44.77 -46.10
CA ALA A 244 -26.28 -45.15 -47.17
C ALA A 244 -26.34 -44.09 -48.28
N ALA A 245 -26.42 -42.80 -47.92
CA ALA A 245 -26.39 -41.70 -48.89
C ALA A 245 -25.08 -41.66 -49.69
N ARG A 246 -23.92 -41.84 -49.04
CA ARG A 246 -22.62 -41.93 -49.74
C ARG A 246 -22.55 -43.13 -50.68
N ALA A 247 -23.07 -44.29 -50.26
CA ALA A 247 -23.10 -45.49 -51.10
C ALA A 247 -23.97 -45.27 -52.34
N ALA A 248 -25.15 -44.65 -52.18
CA ALA A 248 -26.05 -44.31 -53.28
C ALA A 248 -25.41 -43.31 -54.26
N ALA A 249 -24.77 -42.25 -53.75
CA ALA A 249 -24.05 -41.28 -54.57
C ALA A 249 -22.89 -41.92 -55.35
N ALA A 250 -22.11 -42.79 -54.71
CA ALA A 250 -21.03 -43.53 -55.38
C ALA A 250 -21.56 -44.45 -56.48
N ALA A 251 -22.69 -45.12 -56.25
CA ALA A 251 -23.34 -45.95 -57.27
C ALA A 251 -23.84 -45.10 -58.46
N ALA A 252 -24.41 -43.92 -58.21
CA ALA A 252 -24.82 -43.00 -59.26
C ALA A 252 -23.63 -42.47 -60.07
N ALA A 253 -22.53 -42.12 -59.40
CA ALA A 253 -21.29 -41.67 -60.05
C ALA A 253 -20.70 -42.75 -60.96
N ARG A 254 -20.65 -44.01 -60.50
CA ARG A 254 -20.21 -45.15 -61.33
C ARG A 254 -21.08 -45.35 -62.57
N ARG A 255 -22.41 -45.31 -62.42
CA ARG A 255 -23.34 -45.41 -63.57
C ARG A 255 -23.14 -44.27 -64.56
N SER A 256 -22.95 -43.05 -64.07
CA SER A 256 -22.69 -41.88 -64.91
C SER A 256 -21.36 -42.00 -65.65
N ALA A 257 -20.31 -42.48 -64.99
CA ALA A 257 -19.01 -42.73 -65.61
C ALA A 257 -19.08 -43.82 -66.69
N HIS A 258 -19.83 -44.89 -66.45
CA HIS A 258 -20.06 -45.96 -67.43
C HIS A 258 -20.75 -45.42 -68.68
N LYS A 259 -21.86 -44.68 -68.51
CA LYS A 259 -22.56 -44.03 -69.64
C LYS A 259 -21.66 -43.10 -70.44
N ARG A 260 -20.77 -42.34 -69.78
CA ARG A 260 -19.80 -41.48 -70.47
C ARG A 260 -18.76 -42.30 -71.24
N ALA A 261 -18.27 -43.39 -70.68
CA ALA A 261 -17.33 -44.29 -71.34
C ALA A 261 -17.98 -44.95 -72.57
N ASP A 262 -19.24 -45.40 -72.45
CA ASP A 262 -19.98 -45.99 -73.57
C ASP A 262 -20.22 -44.97 -74.68
N ALA A 263 -20.62 -43.75 -74.34
CA ALA A 263 -20.79 -42.67 -75.31
C ALA A 263 -19.47 -42.34 -76.02
N ALA A 264 -18.37 -42.25 -75.27
CA ALA A 264 -17.04 -42.02 -75.84
C ALA A 264 -16.60 -43.19 -76.76
N ALA A 265 -16.91 -44.43 -76.41
CA ALA A 265 -16.63 -45.59 -77.24
C ALA A 265 -17.45 -45.58 -78.55
N HIS A 266 -18.73 -45.22 -78.49
CA HIS A 266 -19.58 -45.06 -79.68
C HIS A 266 -19.09 -43.93 -80.58
N ASP A 267 -18.69 -42.80 -79.99
CA ASP A 267 -18.12 -41.67 -80.74
C ASP A 267 -16.80 -42.06 -81.42
N ALA A 268 -15.91 -42.77 -80.70
CA ALA A 268 -14.66 -43.27 -81.25
C ALA A 268 -14.89 -44.28 -82.39
N ALA A 269 -15.85 -45.19 -82.24
CA ALA A 269 -16.23 -46.14 -83.29
C ALA A 269 -16.79 -45.42 -84.53
N ARG A 270 -17.62 -44.38 -84.34
CA ARG A 270 -18.14 -43.55 -85.44
C ARG A 270 -17.02 -42.84 -86.19
N VAL A 271 -16.06 -42.25 -85.46
CA VAL A 271 -14.90 -41.59 -86.07
C VAL A 271 -14.04 -42.60 -86.83
N ALA A 272 -13.76 -43.77 -86.25
CA ALA A 272 -12.99 -44.83 -86.92
C ALA A 272 -13.67 -45.32 -88.21
N ALA A 273 -14.99 -45.53 -88.18
CA ALA A 273 -15.76 -45.92 -89.36
C ALA A 273 -15.76 -44.84 -90.45
N ALA A 274 -15.85 -43.55 -90.06
CA ALA A 274 -15.74 -42.43 -91.00
C ALA A 274 -14.35 -42.34 -91.64
N VAL A 275 -13.29 -42.58 -90.86
CA VAL A 275 -11.91 -42.63 -91.36
C VAL A 275 -11.75 -43.77 -92.36
N GLU A 276 -12.28 -44.97 -92.10
CA GLU A 276 -12.19 -46.06 -93.07
C GLU A 276 -13.06 -45.86 -94.31
N ALA A 277 -14.26 -45.29 -94.17
CA ALA A 277 -15.07 -44.90 -95.32
C ALA A 277 -14.34 -43.89 -96.23
N ALA A 278 -13.55 -42.97 -95.66
CA ALA A 278 -12.73 -42.04 -96.42
C ALA A 278 -11.49 -42.67 -97.07
N ARG A 279 -11.01 -43.81 -96.57
CA ARG A 279 -9.87 -44.57 -97.12
C ARG A 279 -10.27 -45.52 -98.24
N THR A 280 -11.53 -45.98 -98.28
CA THR A 280 -12.03 -46.86 -99.35
C THR A 280 -12.29 -46.04 -100.63
N PRO A 281 -11.60 -46.29 -101.77
CA PRO A 281 -11.84 -45.57 -103.01
C PRO A 281 -13.22 -45.91 -103.58
N GLN A 282 -14.04 -44.91 -103.89
CA GLN A 282 -15.30 -45.14 -104.63
C GLN A 282 -15.00 -45.66 -106.05
N PRO A 283 -15.72 -46.68 -106.55
CA PRO A 283 -15.66 -47.03 -107.96
C PRO A 283 -16.28 -45.88 -108.76
N GLY A 284 -15.47 -45.25 -109.62
CA GLY A 284 -15.89 -44.14 -110.46
C GLY A 284 -17.06 -44.54 -111.38
N PRO A 285 -17.92 -43.58 -111.76
CA PRO A 285 -19.10 -43.87 -112.57
C PRO A 285 -18.65 -44.40 -113.94
N GLY A 286 -19.02 -45.65 -114.23
CA GLY A 286 -18.82 -46.26 -115.55
C GLY A 286 -19.58 -45.49 -116.64
N PRO A 287 -19.07 -45.49 -117.89
CA PRO A 287 -19.59 -44.65 -118.96
C PRO A 287 -20.99 -45.11 -119.37
N ARG A 288 -21.88 -44.12 -119.62
CA ARG A 288 -23.20 -44.36 -120.21
C ARG A 288 -23.03 -44.65 -121.71
N GLY A 289 -23.49 -45.82 -122.14
CA GLY A 289 -23.66 -46.23 -123.54
C GLY A 289 -25.00 -46.94 -123.67
#